data_AF-A0A521G101-F1
#
_entry.id   AF-A0A521G101-F1
#
_cell.length_a   1.000
_cell.length_b   1.000
_cell.length_c   1.000
_cell.angle_alpha   90.00
_cell.angle_beta   90.00
_cell.angle_gamma   90.00
#
_symmetry.space_group_name_H-M   'P 1'
#
loop_
_entity.id
_entity.type
_entity.pdbx_description
1 polymer ?
#
loop_
_entity_poly.entity_id
_entity_poly.type
_entity_poly.pdbx_seq_one_letter_code
_entity_poly.pdbx_strand_id
1 'polypeptide(L)'
;MTHYDKSALRLLNERTEYEAWFLEAVYNIAEFIETPWFRKIPDVFICPVDSSEVNFVNYCEVNFVIGGGIPWQAGFLTAGAPLVFITTFKLLDMLIEWILEQNGCKKTFRFEEKIKSLKSSPSPTFPHIIESRPWLKERLICLYKILEPFRGTIIHDRHFTSNDGVLRVSSRVKGGCVNHPFEISRVELSKLAFTIVSVLNYVNRIWSLDDQYHERTLRHNLDCLTRLHGLSSLGQRQPICQTVRAYSTNPDPTVIKPTLAAILSAIKNHHPDNDCMFDLRVLTVGEGKVVDAFLFPWKLFENKDDRWGSNVKINDYRIQIPSDVDPKHLEGSRASNSSSYP
;
A
#
# COMPACT_ATOMS: atom_id res chain seq x y z
N MET A 1 14.32 4.06 -29.63
CA MET A 1 13.76 2.70 -29.48
C MET A 1 13.22 2.58 -28.07
N THR A 2 11.94 2.30 -27.88
CA THR A 2 11.41 2.02 -26.54
C THR A 2 11.73 0.57 -26.20
N HIS A 3 12.70 0.33 -25.32
CA HIS A 3 13.10 -1.01 -24.85
C HIS A 3 11.97 -1.81 -24.19
N TYR A 4 10.84 -1.16 -23.90
CA TYR A 4 9.75 -1.68 -23.09
C TYR A 4 8.40 -1.45 -23.78
N ASP A 5 8.19 -2.13 -24.90
CA ASP A 5 6.91 -2.09 -25.61
C ASP A 5 5.85 -3.00 -24.95
N LYS A 6 4.63 -3.02 -25.51
CA LYS A 6 3.53 -3.82 -24.97
C LYS A 6 3.84 -5.32 -24.95
N SER A 7 4.63 -5.83 -25.91
CA SER A 7 4.99 -7.25 -25.96
C SER A 7 5.97 -7.62 -24.85
N ALA A 8 6.94 -6.74 -24.58
CA ALA A 8 7.89 -6.90 -23.48
C ALA A 8 7.19 -6.89 -22.12
N LEU A 9 6.21 -5.99 -21.92
CA LEU A 9 5.42 -5.93 -20.68
C LEU A 9 4.55 -7.17 -20.50
N ARG A 10 3.91 -7.66 -21.56
CA ARG A 10 3.11 -8.88 -21.51
C ARG A 10 3.96 -10.09 -21.11
N LEU A 11 5.17 -10.20 -21.67
CA LEU A 11 6.11 -11.27 -21.31
C LEU A 11 6.57 -11.18 -19.85
N LEU A 12 6.78 -9.98 -19.31
CA LEU A 12 7.08 -9.82 -17.88
C LEU A 12 5.90 -10.32 -17.04
N ASN A 13 4.69 -9.88 -17.35
CA ASN A 13 3.48 -10.28 -16.62
C ASN A 13 3.28 -11.80 -16.63
N GLU A 14 3.34 -12.44 -17.81
CA GLU A 14 3.22 -13.91 -17.95
C GLU A 14 4.27 -14.67 -17.12
N ARG A 15 5.47 -14.11 -16.94
CA ARG A 15 6.54 -14.73 -16.13
C ARG A 15 6.34 -14.54 -14.63
N THR A 16 5.68 -13.46 -14.19
CA THR A 16 5.61 -13.07 -12.78
C THR A 16 4.24 -13.31 -12.14
N GLU A 17 3.19 -13.53 -12.93
CA GLU A 17 1.79 -13.58 -12.49
C GLU A 17 1.56 -14.58 -11.34
N TYR A 18 2.08 -15.79 -11.46
CA TYR A 18 1.85 -16.84 -10.45
C TYR A 18 2.49 -16.50 -9.10
N GLU A 19 3.76 -16.09 -9.10
CA GLU A 19 4.47 -15.72 -7.88
C GLU A 19 3.91 -14.44 -7.25
N ALA A 20 3.49 -13.47 -8.08
CA ALA A 20 2.85 -12.25 -7.61
C ALA A 20 1.51 -12.58 -6.95
N TRP A 21 0.66 -13.37 -7.62
CA TRP A 21 -0.62 -13.85 -7.08
C TRP A 21 -0.45 -14.56 -5.74
N PHE A 22 0.55 -15.44 -5.62
CA PHE A 22 0.83 -16.14 -4.36
C PHE A 22 1.14 -15.15 -3.23
N LEU A 23 1.99 -14.16 -3.46
CA LEU A 23 2.34 -13.16 -2.45
C LEU A 23 1.16 -12.22 -2.13
N GLU A 24 0.37 -11.88 -3.15
CA GLU A 24 -0.87 -11.12 -2.99
C GLU A 24 -1.86 -11.87 -2.11
N ALA A 25 -2.00 -13.19 -2.27
CA ALA A 25 -2.89 -14.03 -1.45
C ALA A 25 -2.38 -14.21 0.00
N VAL A 26 -1.06 -14.28 0.21
CA VAL A 26 -0.46 -14.43 1.54
C VAL A 26 -0.57 -13.15 2.37
N TYR A 27 -0.42 -11.98 1.75
CA TYR A 27 -0.37 -10.69 2.43
C TYR A 27 -1.55 -9.76 2.13
N ASN A 28 -2.53 -10.19 1.33
CA ASN A 28 -3.64 -9.38 0.83
C ASN A 28 -3.16 -8.06 0.19
N ILE A 29 -2.10 -8.12 -0.62
CA ILE A 29 -1.44 -6.93 -1.21
C ILE A 29 -2.39 -6.19 -2.17
N ALA A 30 -3.19 -6.93 -2.96
CA ALA A 30 -4.17 -6.33 -3.86
C ALA A 30 -5.24 -5.51 -3.11
N GLU A 31 -5.76 -6.08 -2.00
CA GLU A 31 -6.69 -5.36 -1.13
C GLU A 31 -6.05 -4.10 -0.55
N PHE A 32 -4.76 -4.13 -0.19
CA PHE A 32 -4.05 -2.98 0.39
C PHE A 32 -3.96 -1.76 -0.54
N ILE A 33 -4.06 -1.94 -1.86
CA ILE A 33 -3.91 -0.84 -2.85
C ILE A 33 -5.28 -0.32 -3.30
N GLU A 34 -6.27 -1.21 -3.47
CA GLU A 34 -7.64 -0.82 -3.83
C GLU A 34 -8.42 -0.25 -2.65
N THR A 35 -8.10 -0.73 -1.45
CA THR A 35 -8.59 -0.21 -0.18
C THR A 35 -7.39 -0.08 0.74
N PRO A 36 -6.84 1.12 0.98
CA PRO A 36 -5.72 1.28 1.90
C PRO A 36 -6.08 0.61 3.23
N TRP A 37 -5.61 -0.62 3.48
CA TRP A 37 -5.77 -1.30 4.76
C TRP A 37 -4.72 -0.74 5.71
N PHE A 38 -4.87 0.55 5.96
CA PHE A 38 -4.73 1.07 7.29
C PHE A 38 -6.06 0.79 7.92
N ARG A 39 -6.06 -0.07 8.93
CA ARG A 39 -7.02 -0.07 10.05
C ARG A 39 -8.30 0.66 9.62
N LYS A 40 -9.31 -0.03 9.05
CA LYS A 40 -10.68 0.51 8.97
C LYS A 40 -11.06 0.80 10.42
N ILE A 41 -10.59 1.93 10.94
CA ILE A 41 -10.99 2.44 12.22
C ILE A 41 -12.36 3.02 11.88
N PRO A 42 -13.43 2.61 12.58
CA PRO A 42 -14.71 3.29 12.43
C PRO A 42 -14.48 4.79 12.56
N ASP A 43 -15.13 5.55 11.68
CA ASP A 43 -14.82 6.93 11.35
C ASP A 43 -14.27 7.76 12.53
N VAL A 44 -12.97 8.00 12.50
CA VAL A 44 -12.22 8.64 13.59
C VAL A 44 -12.49 10.14 13.63
N PHE A 45 -12.73 10.72 12.46
CA PHE A 45 -13.09 12.12 12.29
C PHE A 45 -14.54 12.21 11.84
N ILE A 46 -15.35 12.85 12.67
CA ILE A 46 -16.78 13.05 12.44
C ILE A 46 -17.04 14.54 12.30
N CYS A 47 -17.70 14.92 11.21
CA CYS A 47 -18.25 16.26 11.02
C CYS A 47 -19.76 16.16 11.27
N PRO A 48 -20.26 16.60 12.44
CA PRO A 48 -21.69 16.58 12.75
C PRO A 48 -22.49 17.41 11.74
N VAL A 49 -23.81 17.18 11.69
CA VAL A 49 -24.71 17.86 10.74
C VAL A 49 -24.45 19.37 10.71
N ASP A 50 -24.07 19.86 9.52
CA ASP A 50 -23.85 21.28 9.20
C ASP A 50 -22.87 22.02 10.12
N SER A 51 -22.06 21.29 10.89
CA SER A 51 -21.03 21.85 11.75
C SER A 51 -19.79 22.24 10.96
N SER A 52 -19.17 23.36 11.32
CA SER A 52 -17.83 23.70 10.85
C SER A 52 -16.73 23.00 11.66
N GLU A 53 -17.09 22.28 12.72
CA GLU A 53 -16.15 21.59 13.60
C GLU A 53 -15.95 20.13 13.17
N VAL A 54 -14.70 19.69 13.25
CA VAL A 54 -14.33 18.29 13.04
C VAL A 54 -14.05 17.66 14.39
N ASN A 55 -14.89 16.71 14.80
CA ASN A 55 -14.76 15.98 16.05
C ASN A 55 -13.92 14.73 15.85
N PHE A 56 -13.10 14.42 16.85
CA PHE A 56 -12.32 13.19 16.90
C PHE A 56 -12.99 12.20 17.86
N VAL A 57 -13.30 11.00 17.39
CA VAL A 57 -13.90 9.94 18.21
C VAL A 57 -13.05 8.68 18.12
N ASN A 58 -12.62 8.20 19.28
CA ASN A 58 -11.90 6.94 19.40
C ASN A 58 -12.88 5.77 19.37
N TYR A 59 -12.94 5.06 18.25
CA TYR A 59 -13.65 3.79 18.16
C TYR A 59 -12.68 2.61 18.32
N CYS A 60 -13.14 1.59 19.03
CA CYS A 60 -12.51 0.27 19.06
C CYS A 60 -13.49 -0.72 18.45
N GLU A 61 -13.20 -1.19 17.24
CA GLU A 61 -13.94 -2.29 16.62
C GLU A 61 -13.16 -3.57 16.84
N VAL A 62 -13.80 -4.56 17.47
CA VAL A 62 -13.19 -5.87 17.67
C VAL A 62 -13.92 -6.86 16.77
N ASN A 63 -13.34 -7.11 15.59
CA ASN A 63 -13.83 -8.13 14.68
C ASN A 63 -13.37 -9.50 15.15
N PHE A 64 -14.28 -10.25 15.77
CA PHE A 64 -14.06 -11.66 16.12
C PHE A 64 -14.60 -12.54 14.99
N VAL A 65 -13.70 -13.18 14.26
CA VAL A 65 -14.09 -14.30 13.38
C VAL A 65 -14.26 -15.54 14.25
N ILE A 66 -15.51 -15.85 14.59
CA ILE A 66 -15.86 -17.06 15.35
C ILE A 66 -16.39 -18.10 14.35
N GLY A 67 -15.68 -19.23 14.20
CA GLY A 67 -16.17 -20.39 13.45
C GLY A 67 -15.82 -20.48 11.96
N GLY A 68 -15.07 -19.54 11.40
CA GLY A 68 -14.35 -19.71 10.13
C GLY A 68 -12.89 -20.00 10.44
N GLY A 69 -12.27 -21.00 9.80
CA GLY A 69 -10.90 -21.43 10.10
C GLY A 69 -9.94 -20.25 10.28
N ILE A 70 -8.98 -20.37 11.21
CA ILE A 70 -7.85 -19.44 11.36
C ILE A 70 -7.44 -18.99 9.95
N PRO A 71 -7.39 -17.68 9.63
CA PRO A 71 -6.95 -17.23 8.32
C PRO A 71 -5.67 -17.98 8.02
N TRP A 72 -5.70 -18.85 7.01
CA TRP A 72 -4.63 -19.83 6.80
C TRP A 72 -3.28 -19.12 6.66
N GLN A 73 -3.30 -17.84 6.26
CA GLN A 73 -2.16 -16.92 6.23
C GLN A 73 -1.40 -16.85 7.55
N ALA A 74 -2.08 -16.78 8.70
CA ALA A 74 -1.41 -16.68 10.01
C ALA A 74 -0.66 -17.97 10.36
N GLY A 75 -1.29 -19.13 10.17
CA GLY A 75 -0.64 -20.43 10.37
C GLY A 75 0.43 -20.73 9.32
N PHE A 76 0.19 -20.32 8.08
CA PHE A 76 1.14 -20.43 6.98
C PHE A 76 2.39 -19.61 7.25
N LEU A 77 2.28 -18.34 7.65
CA LEU A 77 3.43 -17.45 7.82
C LEU A 77 4.40 -17.93 8.91
N THR A 78 3.94 -18.70 9.91
CA THR A 78 4.80 -19.31 10.93
C THR A 78 5.88 -20.22 10.33
N ALA A 79 5.53 -21.03 9.33
CA ALA A 79 6.44 -21.98 8.68
C ALA A 79 6.85 -21.58 7.25
N GLY A 80 6.05 -20.73 6.60
CA GLY A 80 6.14 -20.36 5.19
C GLY A 80 7.03 -19.17 4.88
N ALA A 81 7.63 -18.53 5.90
CA ALA A 81 8.55 -17.41 5.71
C ALA A 81 9.69 -17.69 4.68
N PRO A 82 10.32 -18.89 4.65
CA PRO A 82 11.30 -19.21 3.61
C PRO A 82 10.70 -19.22 2.20
N LEU A 83 9.50 -19.77 2.03
CA LEU A 83 8.82 -19.81 0.72
C LEU A 83 8.47 -18.40 0.24
N VAL A 84 7.95 -17.56 1.13
CA VAL A 84 7.67 -16.14 0.84
C VAL A 84 8.95 -15.42 0.43
N PHE A 85 10.05 -15.61 1.16
CA PHE A 85 11.33 -15.00 0.82
C PHE A 85 11.82 -15.43 -0.55
N ILE A 86 11.84 -16.74 -0.82
CA ILE A 86 12.30 -17.29 -2.10
C ILE A 86 11.43 -16.80 -3.26
N THR A 87 10.12 -16.77 -3.08
CA THR A 87 9.18 -16.29 -4.09
C THR A 87 9.38 -14.80 -4.36
N THR A 88 9.55 -14.00 -3.31
CA THR A 88 9.82 -12.57 -3.42
C THR A 88 11.15 -12.29 -4.14
N PHE A 89 12.21 -13.03 -3.80
CA PHE A 89 13.49 -12.91 -4.50
C PHE A 89 13.39 -13.36 -5.96
N LYS A 90 12.62 -14.43 -6.25
CA LYS A 90 12.40 -14.90 -7.62
C LYS A 90 11.73 -13.83 -8.49
N LEU A 91 10.72 -13.13 -7.96
CA LEU A 91 10.11 -11.99 -8.64
C LEU A 91 11.11 -10.87 -8.95
N LEU A 92 11.96 -10.52 -7.98
CA LEU A 92 13.02 -9.53 -8.19
C LEU A 92 14.04 -10.00 -9.24
N ASP A 93 14.44 -11.27 -9.21
CA ASP A 93 15.33 -11.86 -10.21
C ASP A 93 14.73 -11.82 -11.60
N MET A 94 13.46 -12.20 -11.76
CA MET A 94 12.75 -12.15 -13.04
C MET A 94 12.63 -10.72 -13.58
N LEU A 95 12.40 -9.72 -12.72
CA LEU A 95 12.44 -8.32 -13.11
C LEU A 95 13.83 -7.90 -13.61
N ILE A 96 14.90 -8.24 -12.88
CA ILE A 96 16.28 -7.91 -13.25
C ILE A 96 16.68 -8.61 -14.55
N GLU A 97 16.40 -9.91 -14.69
CA GLU A 97 16.63 -10.67 -15.92
C GLU A 97 15.91 -10.04 -17.11
N TRP A 98 14.63 -9.70 -16.95
CA TRP A 98 13.85 -9.08 -18.00
C TRP A 98 14.44 -7.72 -18.41
N ILE A 99 14.85 -6.88 -17.46
CA ILE A 99 15.52 -5.60 -17.74
C ILE A 99 16.81 -5.82 -18.54
N LEU A 100 17.65 -6.78 -18.12
CA LEU A 100 18.89 -7.10 -18.83
C LEU A 100 18.61 -7.62 -20.25
N GLU A 101 17.60 -8.49 -20.43
CA GLU A 101 17.15 -8.99 -21.74
C GLU A 101 16.71 -7.84 -22.66
N GLN A 102 15.90 -6.89 -22.17
CA GLN A 102 15.44 -5.75 -22.97
C GLN A 102 16.57 -4.76 -23.33
N ASN A 103 17.68 -4.79 -22.58
CA ASN A 103 18.89 -4.02 -22.87
C ASN A 103 19.88 -4.80 -23.77
N GLY A 104 19.49 -5.96 -24.32
CA GLY A 104 20.33 -6.76 -25.22
C GLY A 104 21.43 -7.53 -24.52
N CYS A 105 21.41 -7.63 -23.19
CA CYS A 105 22.36 -8.45 -22.45
C CYS A 105 22.10 -9.94 -22.70
N LYS A 106 23.17 -10.74 -22.74
CA LYS A 106 23.07 -12.19 -22.90
C LYS A 106 22.39 -12.81 -21.68
N LYS A 107 21.39 -13.69 -21.92
CA LYS A 107 20.75 -14.48 -20.87
C LYS A 107 21.78 -15.33 -20.12
N THR A 108 21.72 -15.30 -18.80
CA THR A 108 22.58 -16.11 -17.92
C THR A 108 21.85 -16.43 -16.63
N PHE A 109 22.05 -17.64 -16.12
CA PHE A 109 21.53 -18.06 -14.81
C PHE A 109 22.47 -17.66 -13.66
N ARG A 110 23.65 -17.12 -13.97
CA ARG A 110 24.66 -16.77 -12.97
C ARG A 110 24.41 -15.38 -12.41
N PHE A 111 24.10 -15.32 -11.12
CA PHE A 111 23.84 -14.06 -10.42
C PHE A 111 24.99 -13.06 -10.50
N GLU A 112 26.25 -13.52 -10.36
CA GLU A 112 27.44 -12.67 -10.49
C GLU A 112 27.52 -11.97 -11.85
N GLU A 113 27.16 -12.66 -12.93
CA GLU A 113 27.17 -12.11 -14.28
C GLU A 113 26.05 -11.08 -14.48
N LYS A 114 24.86 -11.34 -13.90
CA LYS A 114 23.75 -10.37 -13.86
C LYS A 114 24.16 -9.10 -13.08
N ILE A 115 24.77 -9.26 -11.90
CA ILE A 115 25.25 -8.15 -11.07
C ILE A 115 26.34 -7.33 -11.78
N LYS A 116 27.25 -7.99 -12.51
CA LYS A 116 28.26 -7.31 -13.34
C LYS A 116 27.60 -6.52 -14.47
N SER A 117 26.60 -7.10 -15.13
CA SER A 117 25.87 -6.45 -16.22
C SER A 117 25.09 -5.22 -15.74
N LEU A 118 24.53 -5.24 -14.53
CA LEU A 118 23.91 -4.05 -13.91
C LEU A 118 24.89 -2.89 -13.65
N LYS A 119 26.21 -3.17 -13.61
CA LYS A 119 27.28 -2.18 -13.40
C LYS A 119 28.06 -1.86 -14.68
N SER A 120 27.72 -2.44 -15.83
CA SER A 120 28.46 -2.22 -17.07
C SER A 120 28.31 -0.78 -17.58
N SER A 121 29.19 -0.37 -18.50
CA SER A 121 29.07 0.88 -19.24
C SER A 121 28.84 0.57 -20.73
N PRO A 122 27.74 1.03 -21.36
CA PRO A 122 26.63 1.74 -20.72
C PRO A 122 25.85 0.85 -19.74
N SER A 123 25.23 1.47 -18.73
CA SER A 123 24.41 0.75 -17.76
C SER A 123 23.04 0.44 -18.36
N PRO A 124 22.38 -0.67 -17.95
CA PRO A 124 21.02 -0.97 -18.40
C PRO A 124 20.06 0.17 -18.05
N THR A 125 19.26 0.57 -19.04
CA THR A 125 18.17 1.53 -18.87
C THR A 125 16.96 0.79 -18.32
N PHE A 126 16.43 1.18 -17.17
CA PHE A 126 15.25 0.56 -16.55
C PHE A 126 13.95 1.11 -17.19
N PRO A 127 12.79 0.48 -16.95
CA PRO A 127 11.50 1.07 -17.32
C PRO A 127 11.37 2.48 -16.73
N HIS A 128 10.72 3.39 -17.47
CA HIS A 128 10.61 4.81 -17.10
C HIS A 128 10.20 5.03 -15.64
N ILE A 129 9.24 4.25 -15.12
CA ILE A 129 8.77 4.38 -13.74
C ILE A 129 9.87 4.18 -12.68
N ILE A 130 10.87 3.36 -12.99
CA ILE A 130 12.04 3.13 -12.14
C ILE A 130 13.19 4.08 -12.53
N GLU A 131 13.44 4.28 -13.83
CA GLU A 131 14.55 5.11 -14.31
C GLU A 131 14.41 6.58 -13.89
N SER A 132 13.18 7.11 -13.84
CA SER A 132 12.90 8.47 -13.36
C SER A 132 13.07 8.62 -11.83
N ARG A 133 13.25 7.52 -11.10
CA ARG A 133 13.35 7.46 -9.63
C ARG A 133 14.66 6.78 -9.21
N PRO A 134 15.80 7.49 -9.22
CA PRO A 134 17.11 6.92 -8.88
C PRO A 134 17.12 6.19 -7.53
N TRP A 135 16.41 6.74 -6.53
CA TRP A 135 16.27 6.13 -5.21
C TRP A 135 15.67 4.72 -5.24
N LEU A 136 14.76 4.44 -6.18
CA LEU A 136 14.12 3.14 -6.36
C LEU A 136 15.07 2.19 -7.09
N LYS A 137 15.65 2.64 -8.21
CA LYS A 137 16.61 1.87 -9.01
C LYS A 137 17.77 1.35 -8.16
N GLU A 138 18.40 2.23 -7.39
CA GLU A 138 19.53 1.88 -6.52
C GLU A 138 19.13 0.85 -5.45
N ARG A 139 17.99 1.05 -4.78
CA ARG A 139 17.50 0.14 -3.74
C ARG A 139 17.15 -1.23 -4.29
N LEU A 140 16.51 -1.32 -5.47
CA LEU A 140 16.22 -2.61 -6.12
C LEU A 140 17.50 -3.38 -6.47
N ILE A 141 18.51 -2.68 -7.01
CA ILE A 141 19.81 -3.29 -7.31
C ILE A 141 20.52 -3.75 -6.02
N CYS A 142 20.45 -2.97 -4.94
CA CYS A 142 21.06 -3.33 -3.67
C CYS A 142 20.34 -4.49 -2.98
N LEU A 143 19.00 -4.49 -2.96
CA LEU A 143 18.19 -5.63 -2.51
C LEU A 143 18.60 -6.89 -3.26
N TYR A 144 18.69 -6.83 -4.60
CA TYR A 144 19.07 -7.98 -5.40
C TYR A 144 20.46 -8.52 -5.04
N LYS A 145 21.45 -7.63 -4.89
CA LYS A 145 22.83 -8.00 -4.50
C LYS A 145 22.92 -8.60 -3.09
N ILE A 146 22.22 -8.02 -2.12
CA ILE A 146 22.31 -8.44 -0.72
C ILE A 146 21.52 -9.72 -0.48
N LEU A 147 20.37 -9.89 -1.14
CA LEU A 147 19.48 -11.02 -0.91
C LEU A 147 19.92 -12.31 -1.62
N GLU A 148 20.67 -12.20 -2.72
CA GLU A 148 21.08 -13.34 -3.55
C GLU A 148 21.81 -14.47 -2.80
N PRO A 149 22.80 -14.19 -1.93
CA PRO A 149 23.50 -15.26 -1.22
C PRO A 149 22.58 -16.07 -0.30
N PHE A 150 21.52 -15.46 0.22
CA PHE A 150 20.58 -16.11 1.13
C PHE A 150 19.62 -17.04 0.40
N ARG A 151 19.27 -16.74 -0.87
CA ARG A 151 18.46 -17.63 -1.71
C ARG A 151 19.15 -18.98 -1.93
N GLY A 152 20.46 -18.94 -2.20
CA GLY A 152 21.28 -20.15 -2.36
C GLY A 152 21.23 -21.03 -1.10
N THR A 153 21.48 -20.43 0.06
CA THR A 153 21.48 -21.10 1.37
C THR A 153 20.13 -21.74 1.70
N ILE A 154 19.02 -21.05 1.43
CA ILE A 154 17.68 -21.58 1.75
C ILE A 154 17.33 -22.78 0.85
N ILE A 155 17.59 -22.69 -0.46
CA ILE A 155 17.17 -23.72 -1.42
C ILE A 155 18.10 -24.94 -1.38
N HIS A 156 19.41 -24.72 -1.31
CA HIS A 156 20.38 -25.79 -1.50
C HIS A 156 20.91 -26.34 -0.18
N ASP A 157 21.19 -25.47 0.80
CA ASP A 157 21.84 -25.88 2.05
C ASP A 157 20.84 -26.17 3.18
N ARG A 158 19.58 -25.70 3.04
CA ARG A 158 18.52 -25.79 4.07
C ARG A 158 18.97 -25.27 5.45
N HIS A 159 19.98 -24.39 5.48
CA HIS A 159 20.50 -23.80 6.71
C HIS A 159 19.69 -22.57 7.10
N PHE A 160 18.42 -22.80 7.43
CA PHE A 160 17.53 -21.77 7.93
C PHE A 160 16.61 -22.29 9.01
N THR A 161 16.10 -21.38 9.83
CA THR A 161 14.99 -21.64 10.74
C THR A 161 13.89 -20.61 10.49
N SER A 162 12.64 -21.03 10.67
CA SER A 162 11.48 -20.16 10.62
C SER A 162 10.70 -20.37 11.92
N ASN A 163 10.54 -19.31 12.71
CA ASN A 163 9.69 -19.33 13.89
C ASN A 163 8.93 -18.01 13.99
N ASP A 164 7.61 -18.08 14.24
CA ASP A 164 6.72 -16.92 14.35
C ASP A 164 6.82 -15.91 13.17
N GLY A 165 7.12 -16.42 11.97
CA GLY A 165 7.30 -15.61 10.76
C GLY A 165 8.63 -14.87 10.66
N VAL A 166 9.56 -15.11 11.59
CA VAL A 166 10.95 -14.67 11.49
C VAL A 166 11.76 -15.73 10.76
N LEU A 167 12.41 -15.35 9.67
CA LEU A 167 13.32 -16.20 8.90
C LEU A 167 14.76 -15.94 9.35
N ARG A 168 15.47 -16.94 9.84
CA ARG A 168 16.90 -16.85 10.13
C ARG A 168 17.67 -17.71 9.16
N VAL A 169 18.61 -17.12 8.43
CA VAL A 169 19.47 -17.81 7.46
C VAL A 169 20.90 -17.82 7.99
N SER A 170 21.42 -19.01 8.25
CA SER A 170 22.80 -19.20 8.69
C SER A 170 23.66 -19.49 7.46
N SER A 171 24.44 -18.50 7.00
CA SER A 171 25.40 -18.75 5.91
C SER A 171 26.65 -19.44 6.47
N ARG A 172 26.97 -20.62 5.92
CA ARG A 172 28.33 -21.17 6.02
C ARG A 172 29.13 -20.57 4.86
N VAL A 173 30.07 -19.68 5.17
CA VAL A 173 31.09 -19.33 4.18
C VAL A 173 31.96 -20.57 3.94
N LYS A 174 32.32 -20.86 2.68
CA LYS A 174 33.38 -21.83 2.33
C LYS A 174 34.65 -21.42 3.11
N GLY A 175 34.96 -22.10 4.21
CA GLY A 175 36.04 -21.72 5.13
C GLY A 175 35.70 -21.75 6.62
N GLY A 176 34.46 -22.07 7.01
CA GLY A 176 34.15 -22.49 8.39
C GLY A 176 33.72 -21.39 9.38
N CYS A 177 33.75 -20.11 9.01
CA CYS A 177 33.12 -19.06 9.81
C CYS A 177 31.64 -18.91 9.42
N VAL A 178 30.75 -19.17 10.38
CA VAL A 178 29.35 -18.77 10.31
C VAL A 178 29.33 -17.26 10.57
N ASN A 179 29.17 -16.46 9.52
CA ASN A 179 28.87 -15.04 9.72
C ASN A 179 27.53 -14.93 10.46
N HIS A 180 27.35 -13.85 11.23
CA HIS A 180 26.11 -13.60 11.99
C HIS A 180 24.86 -13.96 11.17
N PRO A 181 23.92 -14.72 11.74
CA PRO A 181 22.73 -15.17 11.01
C PRO A 181 21.99 -13.95 10.45
N PHE A 182 21.63 -14.03 9.16
CA PHE A 182 20.79 -13.03 8.55
C PHE A 182 19.35 -13.32 8.95
N GLU A 183 18.83 -12.53 9.88
CA GLU A 183 17.43 -12.62 10.30
C GLU A 183 16.59 -11.72 9.40
N ILE A 184 15.34 -12.08 9.09
CA ILE A 184 14.35 -11.22 8.44
C ILE A 184 13.08 -11.36 9.27
N SER A 185 12.62 -10.24 9.84
CA SER A 185 11.39 -10.23 10.62
C SER A 185 10.16 -10.42 9.73
N ARG A 186 9.04 -10.83 10.34
CA ARG A 186 7.74 -10.92 9.66
C ARG A 186 7.35 -9.60 8.97
N VAL A 187 7.65 -8.47 9.61
CA VAL A 187 7.36 -7.13 9.09
C VAL A 187 8.24 -6.83 7.88
N GLU A 188 9.55 -7.03 7.97
CA GLU A 188 10.46 -6.83 6.83
C GLU A 188 10.09 -7.73 5.66
N LEU A 189 9.73 -8.99 5.91
CA LEU A 189 9.34 -9.91 4.85
C LEU A 189 8.06 -9.47 4.14
N SER A 190 7.07 -9.00 4.90
CA SER A 190 5.84 -8.41 4.36
C SER A 190 6.13 -7.16 3.54
N LYS A 191 6.98 -6.25 4.06
CA LYS A 191 7.37 -5.03 3.36
C LYS A 191 8.16 -5.31 2.09
N LEU A 192 9.01 -6.34 2.10
CA LEU A 192 9.77 -6.79 0.94
C LEU A 192 8.82 -7.34 -0.13
N ALA A 193 7.93 -8.28 0.22
CA ALA A 193 6.94 -8.84 -0.70
C ALA A 193 6.07 -7.74 -1.32
N PHE A 194 5.53 -6.85 -0.48
CA PHE A 194 4.76 -5.70 -0.92
C PHE A 194 5.54 -4.83 -1.92
N THR A 195 6.79 -4.49 -1.59
CA THR A 195 7.64 -3.64 -2.43
C THR A 195 7.84 -4.24 -3.81
N ILE A 196 8.19 -5.53 -3.88
CA ILE A 196 8.49 -6.18 -5.16
C ILE A 196 7.23 -6.35 -6.01
N VAL A 197 6.12 -6.81 -5.42
CA VAL A 197 4.82 -6.93 -6.12
C VAL A 197 4.37 -5.55 -6.63
N SER A 198 4.46 -4.51 -5.81
CA SER A 198 4.09 -3.15 -6.22
C SER A 198 4.91 -2.66 -7.40
N VAL A 199 6.24 -2.84 -7.36
CA VAL A 199 7.11 -2.45 -8.47
C VAL A 199 6.71 -3.15 -9.77
N LEU A 200 6.40 -4.45 -9.72
CA LEU A 200 5.92 -5.18 -10.90
C LEU A 200 4.60 -4.63 -11.42
N ASN A 201 3.63 -4.38 -10.55
CA ASN A 201 2.34 -3.80 -10.94
C ASN A 201 2.47 -2.39 -11.52
N TYR A 202 3.38 -1.56 -11.00
CA TYR A 202 3.71 -0.25 -11.58
C TYR A 202 4.39 -0.36 -12.95
N VAL A 203 5.34 -1.29 -13.12
CA VAL A 203 6.00 -1.53 -14.41
C VAL A 203 5.00 -2.04 -15.46
N ASN A 204 4.12 -2.96 -15.07
CA ASN A 204 3.06 -3.51 -15.93
C ASN A 204 1.91 -2.52 -16.18
N ARG A 205 1.94 -1.33 -15.56
CA ARG A 205 0.89 -0.30 -15.66
C ARG A 205 -0.48 -0.76 -15.18
N ILE A 206 -0.50 -1.77 -14.31
CA ILE A 206 -1.69 -2.20 -13.58
C ILE A 206 -1.99 -1.14 -12.52
N TRP A 207 -0.95 -0.62 -11.86
CA TRP A 207 -1.03 0.47 -10.89
C TRP A 207 -0.28 1.71 -11.39
N SER A 208 -0.66 2.87 -10.84
CA SER A 208 0.04 4.13 -11.06
C SER A 208 0.87 4.50 -9.83
N LEU A 209 2.16 4.81 -10.04
CA LEU A 209 3.04 5.38 -9.03
C LEU A 209 3.10 6.92 -9.10
N ASP A 210 2.37 7.54 -10.03
CA ASP A 210 2.30 9.01 -10.15
C ASP A 210 1.34 9.64 -9.12
N ASP A 211 0.65 8.79 -8.36
CA ASP A 211 -0.11 9.08 -7.16
C ASP A 211 0.86 9.25 -5.96
N GLN A 212 0.72 10.36 -5.21
CA GLN A 212 1.64 10.67 -4.10
C GLN A 212 1.57 9.62 -2.97
N TYR A 213 0.40 9.04 -2.72
CA TYR A 213 0.21 8.03 -1.68
C TYR A 213 1.01 6.77 -1.98
N HIS A 214 0.89 6.26 -3.21
CA HIS A 214 1.59 5.04 -3.62
C HIS A 214 3.10 5.21 -3.58
N GLU A 215 3.61 6.37 -4.05
CA GLU A 215 5.04 6.64 -3.98
C GLU A 215 5.53 6.74 -2.53
N ARG A 216 4.82 7.47 -1.66
CA ARG A 216 5.15 7.58 -0.23
C ARG A 216 5.08 6.23 0.48
N THR A 217 4.11 5.39 0.14
CA THR A 217 3.99 4.03 0.68
C THR A 217 5.18 3.17 0.28
N LEU A 218 5.57 3.22 -1.01
CA LEU A 218 6.72 2.49 -1.51
C LEU A 218 8.02 2.95 -0.83
N ARG A 219 8.21 4.26 -0.70
CA ARG A 219 9.35 4.86 0.01
C ARG A 219 9.40 4.45 1.48
N HIS A 220 8.27 4.50 2.20
CA HIS A 220 8.19 4.05 3.58
C HIS A 220 8.56 2.57 3.72
N ASN A 221 8.05 1.72 2.83
CA ASN A 221 8.36 0.30 2.85
C ASN A 221 9.85 0.06 2.60
N LEU A 222 10.47 0.80 1.69
CA LEU A 222 11.92 0.75 1.49
C LEU A 222 12.69 1.21 2.72
N ASP A 223 12.23 2.23 3.45
CA ASP A 223 12.84 2.65 4.71
C ASP A 223 12.77 1.54 5.78
N CYS A 224 11.66 0.79 5.85
CA CYS A 224 11.59 -0.42 6.68
C CYS A 224 12.58 -1.52 6.24
N LEU A 225 13.12 -1.46 5.03
CA LEU A 225 14.05 -2.44 4.45
C LEU A 225 15.50 -1.94 4.41
N THR A 226 15.81 -0.84 5.11
CA THR A 226 17.16 -0.23 5.17
C THR A 226 18.25 -1.28 5.41
N ARG A 227 18.01 -2.24 6.32
CA ARG A 227 18.96 -3.33 6.64
C ARG A 227 19.16 -4.33 5.50
N LEU A 228 18.14 -4.55 4.66
CA LEU A 228 18.18 -5.50 3.56
C LEU A 228 18.78 -4.90 2.28
N HIS A 229 18.77 -3.57 2.12
CA HIS A 229 19.38 -2.91 0.97
C HIS A 229 20.65 -2.08 1.31
N GLY A 230 20.95 -1.86 2.59
CA GLY A 230 22.20 -1.23 3.04
C GLY A 230 22.39 0.24 2.63
N LEU A 231 21.31 0.97 2.31
CA LEU A 231 21.37 2.40 1.97
C LEU A 231 20.65 3.20 3.05
N SER A 232 20.95 4.49 3.17
CA SER A 232 20.28 5.39 4.12
C SER A 232 18.76 5.45 3.90
N SER A 233 18.00 5.71 4.97
CA SER A 233 16.56 5.97 4.88
C SER A 233 16.28 7.22 4.04
N LEU A 234 15.14 7.21 3.35
CA LEU A 234 14.54 8.32 2.61
C LEU A 234 13.84 9.33 3.52
N GLY A 235 13.74 9.06 4.82
CA GLY A 235 13.00 9.87 5.80
C GLY A 235 11.48 9.75 5.66
N GLN A 236 10.98 8.72 4.97
CA GLN A 236 9.56 8.60 4.68
C GLN A 236 8.83 7.89 5.83
N ARG A 237 8.00 8.66 6.54
CA ARG A 237 7.05 8.10 7.51
C ARG A 237 5.89 7.41 6.79
N GLN A 238 5.24 6.52 7.52
CA GLN A 238 4.09 5.79 7.01
C GLN A 238 2.96 6.78 6.64
N PRO A 239 2.54 6.84 5.37
CA PRO A 239 1.43 7.70 4.98
C PRO A 239 0.14 7.15 5.60
N ILE A 240 -0.73 8.05 6.03
CA ILE A 240 -1.99 7.76 6.70
C ILE A 240 -3.12 8.13 5.76
N CYS A 241 -3.99 7.17 5.45
CA CYS A 241 -5.28 7.43 4.82
C CYS A 241 -6.37 7.11 5.84
N GLN A 242 -7.27 8.05 6.14
CA GLN A 242 -8.38 7.86 7.08
C GLN A 242 -9.74 7.99 6.40
N THR A 243 -10.77 7.37 6.96
CA THR A 243 -12.15 7.69 6.55
C THR A 243 -12.72 8.76 7.47
N VAL A 244 -13.24 9.82 6.87
CA VAL A 244 -13.92 10.93 7.55
C VAL A 244 -15.42 10.79 7.30
N ARG A 245 -16.25 10.84 8.34
CA ARG A 245 -17.71 10.82 8.22
C ARG A 245 -18.26 12.24 8.34
N ALA A 246 -18.90 12.74 7.29
CA ALA A 246 -19.59 14.02 7.29
C ALA A 246 -21.10 13.82 7.18
N TYR A 247 -21.86 14.47 8.05
CA TYR A 247 -23.31 14.52 7.96
C TYR A 247 -23.73 15.85 7.33
N SER A 248 -24.61 15.82 6.33
CA SER A 248 -25.06 17.02 5.60
C SER A 248 -26.58 17.01 5.46
N THR A 249 -27.24 18.14 5.69
CA THR A 249 -28.67 18.30 5.30
C THR A 249 -28.83 18.61 3.82
N ASN A 250 -27.74 18.92 3.12
CA ASN A 250 -27.78 19.16 1.68
C ASN A 250 -28.00 17.83 0.94
N PRO A 251 -28.99 17.75 0.04
CA PRO A 251 -29.17 16.58 -0.81
C PRO A 251 -28.00 16.35 -1.76
N ASP A 252 -27.21 17.39 -2.08
CA ASP A 252 -25.96 17.25 -2.81
C ASP A 252 -24.81 16.86 -1.86
N PRO A 253 -24.29 15.61 -1.94
CA PRO A 253 -23.23 15.13 -1.05
C PRO A 253 -21.87 15.74 -1.34
N THR A 254 -21.74 16.58 -2.38
CA THR A 254 -20.49 17.30 -2.67
C THR A 254 -20.40 18.63 -1.90
N VAL A 255 -21.53 19.09 -1.35
CA VAL A 255 -21.63 20.28 -0.52
C VAL A 255 -21.66 19.87 0.96
N ILE A 256 -20.48 19.93 1.58
CA ILE A 256 -20.29 19.58 2.99
C ILE A 256 -19.74 20.76 3.80
N LYS A 257 -20.08 20.77 5.09
CA LYS A 257 -19.41 21.59 6.10
C LYS A 257 -18.80 20.62 7.12
N PRO A 258 -17.53 20.79 7.49
CA PRO A 258 -16.56 21.81 7.05
C PRO A 258 -15.93 21.53 5.67
N THR A 259 -15.14 22.47 5.16
CA THR A 259 -14.45 22.34 3.85
C THR A 259 -13.39 21.22 3.88
N LEU A 260 -13.00 20.71 2.70
CA LEU A 260 -11.96 19.68 2.60
C LEU A 260 -10.63 20.13 3.22
N ALA A 261 -10.29 21.41 3.08
CA ALA A 261 -9.08 21.99 3.66
C ALA A 261 -9.11 21.99 5.20
N ALA A 262 -10.28 22.27 5.80
CA ALA A 262 -10.45 22.24 7.24
C ALA A 262 -10.38 20.80 7.78
N ILE A 263 -10.97 19.82 7.08
CA ILE A 263 -10.83 18.40 7.40
C ILE A 263 -9.37 17.97 7.35
N LEU A 264 -8.66 18.29 6.28
CA LEU A 264 -7.25 17.93 6.13
C LEU A 264 -6.37 18.58 7.21
N SER A 265 -6.66 19.83 7.56
CA SER A 265 -5.97 20.55 8.65
C SER A 265 -6.18 19.85 10.00
N ALA A 266 -7.42 19.46 10.31
CA ALA A 266 -7.73 18.73 11.55
C ALA A 266 -6.96 17.39 11.63
N ILE A 267 -6.90 16.64 10.52
CA ILE A 267 -6.16 15.37 10.47
C ILE A 267 -4.65 15.62 10.65
N LYS A 268 -4.09 16.61 9.95
CA LYS A 268 -2.66 16.97 10.07
C LYS A 268 -2.31 17.44 11.49
N ASN A 269 -3.19 18.18 12.16
CA ASN A 269 -2.96 18.58 13.55
C ASN A 269 -2.89 17.36 14.50
N HIS A 270 -3.64 16.30 14.20
CA HIS A 270 -3.60 15.05 14.96
C HIS A 270 -2.39 14.17 14.60
N HIS A 271 -1.89 14.28 13.36
CA HIS A 271 -0.73 13.54 12.86
C HIS A 271 0.30 14.48 12.20
N PRO A 272 0.97 15.34 12.98
CA PRO A 272 1.76 16.46 12.46
C PRO A 272 2.96 16.05 11.61
N ASP A 273 3.46 14.83 11.83
CA ASP A 273 4.64 14.33 11.15
C ASP A 273 4.33 13.35 10.00
N ASN A 274 3.05 13.07 9.75
CA ASN A 274 2.66 12.08 8.75
C ASN A 274 2.03 12.75 7.53
N ASP A 275 2.30 12.16 6.38
CA ASP A 275 1.55 12.44 5.18
C ASP A 275 0.12 11.92 5.34
N CYS A 276 -0.84 12.84 5.38
CA CYS A 276 -2.23 12.54 5.68
C CYS A 276 -3.14 12.73 4.47
N MET A 277 -4.02 11.77 4.26
CA MET A 277 -4.99 11.69 3.17
C MET A 277 -6.30 11.15 3.75
N PHE A 278 -7.42 11.38 3.11
CA PHE A 278 -8.69 10.88 3.62
C PHE A 278 -9.73 10.56 2.56
N ASP A 279 -10.41 9.45 2.75
CA ASP A 279 -11.67 9.15 2.07
C ASP A 279 -12.79 9.84 2.82
N LEU A 280 -13.75 10.39 2.07
CA LEU A 280 -14.87 11.14 2.63
C LEU A 280 -16.15 10.33 2.50
N ARG A 281 -16.70 9.90 3.63
CA ARG A 281 -18.02 9.30 3.73
C ARG A 281 -19.05 10.39 4.03
N VAL A 282 -19.94 10.67 3.09
CA VAL A 282 -21.01 11.67 3.26
C VAL A 282 -22.34 10.97 3.51
N LEU A 283 -22.98 11.31 4.62
CA LEU A 283 -24.32 10.86 4.99
C LEU A 283 -25.28 12.04 4.85
N THR A 284 -26.21 11.95 3.90
CA THR A 284 -27.24 12.98 3.74
C THR A 284 -28.38 12.74 4.72
N VAL A 285 -28.88 13.80 5.33
CA VAL A 285 -29.84 13.75 6.43
C VAL A 285 -31.14 14.45 6.00
N GLY A 286 -32.23 13.70 6.01
CA GLY A 286 -33.59 14.19 5.80
C GLY A 286 -34.47 13.85 7.00
N GLU A 287 -35.23 14.82 7.50
CA GLU A 287 -36.18 14.62 8.61
C GLU A 287 -35.55 13.96 9.87
N GLY A 288 -34.29 14.30 10.15
CA GLY A 288 -33.55 13.76 11.30
C GLY A 288 -33.11 12.30 11.14
N LYS A 289 -33.12 11.75 9.91
CA LYS A 289 -32.61 10.42 9.57
C LYS A 289 -31.64 10.49 8.41
N VAL A 290 -30.67 9.58 8.39
CA VAL A 290 -29.83 9.41 7.21
C VAL A 290 -30.65 8.78 6.09
N VAL A 291 -30.68 9.41 4.92
CA VAL A 291 -31.45 8.97 3.75
C VAL A 291 -30.56 8.39 2.65
N ASP A 292 -29.31 8.86 2.56
CA ASP A 292 -28.31 8.33 1.62
C ASP A 292 -26.89 8.38 2.18
N ALA A 293 -26.03 7.51 1.64
CA ALA A 293 -24.64 7.41 1.99
C ALA A 293 -23.74 7.31 0.75
N PHE A 294 -22.63 8.03 0.77
CA PHE A 294 -21.65 8.07 -0.32
C PHE A 294 -20.23 7.93 0.25
N LEU A 295 -19.34 7.24 -0.47
CA LEU A 295 -17.93 7.12 -0.11
C LEU A 295 -17.06 7.62 -1.27
N PHE A 296 -16.49 8.80 -1.09
CA PHE A 296 -15.63 9.44 -2.06
C PHE A 296 -14.16 9.16 -1.73
N PRO A 297 -13.41 8.50 -2.63
CA PRO A 297 -12.01 8.21 -2.37
C PRO A 297 -11.18 9.49 -2.43
N TRP A 298 -10.12 9.52 -1.63
CA TRP A 298 -9.22 10.65 -1.49
C TRP A 298 -8.67 11.17 -2.84
N LYS A 299 -8.53 10.27 -3.84
CA LYS A 299 -8.06 10.58 -5.20
C LYS A 299 -8.88 11.64 -5.91
N LEU A 300 -10.15 11.81 -5.52
CA LEU A 300 -11.01 12.87 -6.05
C LEU A 300 -10.56 14.27 -5.61
N PHE A 301 -9.79 14.37 -4.52
CA PHE A 301 -9.41 15.61 -3.85
C PHE A 301 -7.93 16.00 -4.07
N GLU A 302 -7.09 15.10 -4.61
CA GLU A 302 -5.62 15.24 -4.64
C GLU A 302 -5.10 16.55 -5.27
N ASN A 303 -5.92 17.23 -6.10
CA ASN A 303 -5.57 18.49 -6.75
C ASN A 303 -6.75 19.46 -6.93
N LYS A 304 -7.79 19.36 -6.09
CA LYS A 304 -9.03 20.14 -6.27
C LYS A 304 -9.33 21.04 -5.09
N ASP A 305 -9.71 22.28 -5.40
CA ASP A 305 -10.37 23.20 -4.47
C ASP A 305 -11.72 22.64 -3.99
N ASP A 306 -12.42 23.39 -3.13
CA ASP A 306 -13.75 23.09 -2.56
C ASP A 306 -14.87 22.75 -3.58
N ARG A 307 -14.61 22.79 -4.90
CA ARG A 307 -15.55 22.42 -5.98
C ARG A 307 -15.24 21.06 -6.61
N TRP A 308 -14.75 20.11 -5.81
CA TRP A 308 -14.36 18.78 -6.25
C TRP A 308 -15.49 17.98 -6.93
N GLY A 309 -16.75 18.30 -6.62
CA GLY A 309 -17.98 17.66 -7.12
C GLY A 309 -18.35 17.93 -8.58
N SER A 310 -17.79 18.97 -9.21
CA SER A 310 -18.26 19.52 -10.51
C SER A 310 -18.27 18.53 -11.69
N ASN A 311 -17.52 17.44 -11.62
CA ASN A 311 -17.42 16.41 -12.67
C ASN A 311 -17.51 14.98 -12.10
N VAL A 312 -18.04 14.84 -10.88
CA VAL A 312 -18.15 13.54 -10.20
C VAL A 312 -19.50 12.93 -10.53
N LYS A 313 -19.51 11.71 -11.07
CA LYS A 313 -20.73 10.90 -11.17
C LYS A 313 -21.08 10.38 -9.78
N ILE A 314 -21.80 11.18 -8.99
CA ILE A 314 -22.09 10.94 -7.57
C ILE A 314 -22.63 9.52 -7.31
N ASN A 315 -23.51 9.03 -8.20
CA ASN A 315 -24.13 7.71 -8.06
C ASN A 315 -23.13 6.55 -8.12
N ASP A 316 -21.95 6.72 -8.74
CA ASP A 316 -20.90 5.70 -8.78
C ASP A 316 -20.28 5.46 -7.38
N TYR A 317 -20.51 6.38 -6.44
CA TYR A 317 -19.94 6.36 -5.08
C TYR A 317 -20.99 6.09 -4.00
N ARG A 318 -22.24 5.80 -4.37
CA ARG A 318 -23.31 5.49 -3.40
C ARG A 318 -23.02 4.16 -2.73
N ILE A 319 -23.10 4.13 -1.41
CA ILE A 319 -22.89 2.94 -0.58
C ILE A 319 -24.13 2.66 0.26
N GLN A 320 -24.19 1.50 0.90
CA GLN A 320 -25.21 1.21 1.90
C GLN A 320 -25.05 2.14 3.11
N ILE A 321 -26.18 2.57 3.68
CA ILE A 321 -26.17 3.38 4.90
C ILE A 321 -25.55 2.55 6.03
N PRO A 322 -24.51 3.06 6.72
CA PRO A 322 -23.91 2.35 7.84
C PRO A 322 -24.93 2.09 8.96
N SER A 323 -24.85 0.92 9.60
CA SER A 323 -25.76 0.54 10.70
C SER A 323 -25.44 1.25 12.03
N ASP A 324 -24.29 1.91 12.11
CA ASP A 324 -23.72 2.54 13.29
C ASP A 324 -23.87 4.09 13.28
N VAL A 325 -24.97 4.59 12.70
CA VAL A 325 -25.31 6.02 12.73
C VAL A 325 -25.71 6.41 14.15
N ASP A 326 -24.93 7.29 14.78
CA ASP A 326 -25.24 7.86 16.10
C ASP A 326 -26.23 9.05 15.95
N PRO A 327 -27.42 8.99 16.56
CA PRO A 327 -28.40 10.07 16.53
C PRO A 327 -27.86 11.43 16.99
N LYS A 328 -26.88 11.47 17.90
CA LYS A 328 -26.29 12.71 18.41
C LYS A 328 -25.62 13.54 17.31
N HIS A 329 -25.11 12.90 16.27
CA HIS A 329 -24.52 13.59 15.13
C HIS A 329 -25.57 14.24 14.21
N LEU A 330 -26.85 13.92 14.40
CA LEU A 330 -28.00 14.41 13.62
C LEU A 330 -28.78 15.55 14.30
N GLU A 331 -28.47 15.87 15.57
CA GLU A 331 -29.27 16.76 16.43
C GLU A 331 -29.29 18.24 16.00
N GLY A 332 -28.53 18.64 14.98
CA GLY A 332 -28.65 19.96 14.34
C GLY A 332 -29.90 20.16 13.47
N SER A 333 -30.61 19.08 13.10
CA SER A 333 -31.76 19.14 12.15
C SER A 333 -33.13 19.40 12.79
N ARG A 334 -33.24 19.43 14.13
CA ARG A 334 -34.55 19.59 14.82
C ARG A 334 -35.02 21.05 14.97
N ALA A 335 -34.24 22.04 14.56
CA ALA A 335 -34.53 23.45 14.86
C ALA A 335 -35.36 24.20 13.80
N SER A 336 -35.69 23.63 12.64
CA SER A 336 -36.29 24.40 11.53
C SER A 336 -37.78 24.16 11.23
N ASN A 337 -38.48 23.27 11.93
CA ASN A 337 -39.92 23.01 11.68
C ASN A 337 -40.78 23.09 12.96
N SER A 338 -40.76 24.21 13.65
CA SER A 338 -41.87 24.56 14.56
C SER A 338 -41.99 26.07 14.79
N SER A 339 -42.51 26.78 13.80
CA SER A 339 -43.33 27.96 14.03
C SER A 339 -44.05 28.34 12.75
N SER A 340 -45.22 27.74 12.54
CA SER A 340 -46.24 28.29 11.63
C SER A 340 -47.61 28.03 12.24
N TYR A 341 -48.16 29.11 12.79
CA TYR A 341 -49.58 29.42 13.03
C TYR A 341 -50.33 28.80 14.22
N PRO A 342 -51.35 29.50 14.75
CA PRO A 342 -51.76 30.90 14.52
C PRO A 342 -51.44 31.85 15.68
#